data_AF-A0A3A8LJI7-F1
#
_entry.id   AF-A0A3A8LJI7-F1
#
_cell.length_a   1.000
_cell.length_b   1.000
_cell.length_c   1.000
_cell.angle_alpha   90.00
_cell.angle_beta   90.00
_cell.angle_gamma   90.00
#
_symmetry.space_group_name_H-M   'P 1'
#
loop_
_entity.id
_entity.type
_entity.pdbx_description
1 polymer ?
#
loop_
_entity_poly.entity_id
_entity_poly.type
_entity_poly.pdbx_seq_one_letter_code
_entity_poly.pdbx_strand_id
1 'polypeptide(L)'
;MDALVSRSLLAEQARREGLADDEAVKARVATAEREVLAQALLEKRLASVVTESALRKRYESSRDALSRRQVRVRQLFVKVPANDEATRNRAWSRMNALQARLAGGEDFEKVAREASEDPVSAGRGGD
;
A
#
# COMPACT_ATOMS: atom_id res chain seq x y z
N MET A 1 0.18 4.95 -32.23
CA MET A 1 1.08 5.25 -33.35
C MET A 1 1.13 6.76 -33.59
N ASP A 2 -0.04 7.42 -33.75
CA ASP A 2 -0.15 8.84 -34.11
C ASP A 2 0.58 9.82 -33.18
N ALA A 3 0.52 9.61 -31.86
CA ALA A 3 1.19 10.50 -30.90
C ALA A 3 2.73 10.52 -31.01
N LEU A 4 3.34 9.39 -31.41
CA LEU A 4 4.79 9.31 -31.61
C LEU A 4 5.22 10.01 -32.91
N VAL A 5 4.42 9.87 -33.97
CA VAL A 5 4.63 10.56 -35.25
C VAL A 5 4.53 12.07 -35.06
N SER A 6 3.52 12.54 -34.33
CA SER A 6 3.37 13.97 -34.00
C SER A 6 4.56 14.51 -33.21
N ARG A 7 5.08 13.74 -32.24
CA ARG A 7 6.25 14.16 -31.44
C ARG A 7 7.53 14.22 -32.28
N SER A 8 7.75 13.26 -33.17
CA SER A 8 8.90 13.27 -34.07
C SER A 8 8.86 14.45 -35.05
N LEU A 9 7.68 14.75 -35.61
CA LEU A 9 7.50 15.90 -36.50
C LEU A 9 7.77 17.23 -35.79
N LEU A 10 7.28 17.39 -34.56
CA LEU A 10 7.55 18.58 -33.74
C LEU A 10 9.04 18.72 -33.39
N ALA A 11 9.72 17.63 -33.09
CA ALA A 11 11.16 17.66 -32.82
C ALA A 11 11.97 18.07 -34.06
N GLU A 12 11.60 17.58 -35.24
CA GLU A 12 12.24 17.98 -36.50
C GLU A 12 11.98 19.45 -36.85
N GLN A 13 10.75 19.94 -36.62
CA GLN A 13 10.45 21.36 -36.78
C GLN A 13 11.27 22.22 -35.81
N ALA A 14 11.37 21.82 -34.54
CA ALA A 14 12.17 22.55 -33.55
C ALA A 14 13.65 22.64 -33.95
N ARG A 15 14.21 21.59 -34.58
CA ARG A 15 15.57 21.64 -35.15
C ARG A 15 15.68 22.65 -36.28
N ARG A 16 14.72 22.67 -37.21
CA ARG A 16 14.69 23.64 -38.33
C ARG A 16 14.57 25.08 -37.85
N GLU A 17 13.87 25.31 -36.75
CA GLU A 17 13.71 26.61 -36.11
C GLU A 17 14.91 27.02 -35.23
N GLY A 18 15.96 26.19 -35.14
CA GLY A 18 17.16 26.51 -34.37
C GLY A 18 16.98 26.40 -32.85
N LEU A 19 15.86 25.86 -32.37
CA LEU A 19 15.62 25.67 -30.92
C LEU A 19 16.62 24.68 -30.30
N ALA A 20 17.26 23.83 -31.10
CA ALA A 20 18.34 22.96 -30.63
C ALA A 20 19.62 23.74 -30.26
N ASP A 21 19.77 24.97 -30.77
CA ASP A 21 20.91 25.84 -30.48
C ASP A 21 20.70 26.75 -29.27
N ASP A 22 19.45 26.87 -28.78
CA ASP A 22 19.12 27.59 -27.56
C ASP A 22 19.80 26.96 -26.34
N GLU A 23 20.44 27.80 -25.51
CA GLU A 23 21.23 27.33 -24.36
C GLU A 23 20.38 26.64 -23.29
N ALA A 24 19.13 27.07 -23.07
CA ALA A 24 18.24 26.42 -22.12
C ALA A 24 17.78 25.05 -22.66
N VAL A 25 17.53 24.94 -23.96
CA VAL A 25 17.21 23.65 -24.60
C VAL A 25 18.41 22.71 -24.57
N LYS A 26 19.62 23.17 -24.89
CA LYS A 26 20.87 22.38 -24.79
C LYS A 26 21.09 21.84 -23.38
N ALA A 27 20.94 22.68 -22.36
CA ALA A 27 21.10 22.26 -20.97
C ALA A 27 20.08 21.17 -20.56
N ARG A 28 18.83 21.28 -21.05
CA ARG A 28 17.79 20.27 -20.82
C ARG A 28 18.07 18.96 -21.54
N VAL A 29 18.54 19.03 -22.79
CA VAL A 29 18.94 17.84 -23.56
C VAL A 29 20.11 17.13 -22.89
N ALA A 30 21.16 17.85 -22.51
CA ALA A 30 22.32 17.29 -21.82
C ALA A 30 21.96 16.66 -20.46
N THR A 31 20.97 17.23 -19.76
CA THR A 31 20.44 16.65 -18.52
C THR A 31 19.69 15.35 -18.78
N ALA A 32 18.77 15.36 -19.75
CA ALA A 32 18.03 14.17 -20.14
C ALA A 32 18.96 13.05 -20.65
N GLU A 33 19.99 13.40 -21.42
CA GLU A 33 20.99 12.46 -21.89
C GLU A 33 21.74 11.79 -20.74
N ARG A 34 22.22 12.57 -19.76
CA ARG A 34 22.88 12.04 -18.56
C ARG A 34 21.98 11.07 -17.79
N GLU A 35 20.70 11.42 -17.61
CA GLU A 35 19.74 10.57 -16.88
C GLU A 35 19.48 9.24 -17.61
N VAL A 36 19.25 9.30 -18.93
CA VAL A 36 19.01 8.11 -19.76
C VAL A 36 20.23 7.19 -19.75
N LEU A 37 21.44 7.74 -19.88
CA LEU A 37 22.68 6.96 -19.86
C LEU A 37 22.92 6.30 -18.50
N ALA A 38 22.67 7.02 -17.40
CA ALA A 38 22.80 6.48 -16.05
C ALA A 38 21.83 5.32 -15.81
N GLN A 39 20.56 5.48 -16.21
CA GLN A 39 19.55 4.43 -16.10
C GLN A 39 19.92 3.20 -16.94
N ALA A 40 20.29 3.38 -18.21
CA ALA A 40 20.67 2.28 -19.09
C ALA A 40 21.88 1.49 -18.55
N LEU A 41 22.88 2.18 -17.98
CA LEU A 41 24.02 1.52 -17.36
C LEU A 41 23.63 0.74 -16.10
N LEU A 42 22.75 1.31 -15.28
CA LEU A 42 22.23 0.64 -14.09
C LEU A 42 21.47 -0.64 -14.47
N GLU A 43 20.55 -0.56 -15.44
CA GLU A 43 19.79 -1.71 -15.94
C GLU A 43 20.72 -2.81 -16.48
N LYS A 44 21.73 -2.43 -17.28
CA LYS A 44 22.72 -3.37 -17.80
C LYS A 44 23.53 -4.06 -16.69
N ARG A 45 23.88 -3.33 -15.62
CA ARG A 45 24.59 -3.90 -14.46
C ARG A 45 23.66 -4.76 -13.60
N LEU A 46 22.41 -4.37 -13.42
CA LEU A 46 21.45 -5.15 -12.64
C LEU A 46 21.07 -6.45 -13.36
N ALA A 47 20.95 -6.44 -14.68
CA ALA A 47 20.68 -7.64 -15.48
C ALA A 47 21.76 -8.73 -15.30
N SER A 48 23.01 -8.37 -15.01
CA SER A 48 24.08 -9.34 -14.73
C SER A 48 24.20 -9.74 -13.26
N VAL A 49 23.64 -8.93 -12.34
CA VAL A 49 23.75 -9.14 -10.88
C VAL A 49 22.51 -9.85 -10.30
N VAL A 50 21.33 -9.65 -10.90
CA VAL A 50 20.10 -10.35 -10.51
C VAL A 50 20.09 -11.74 -11.15
N THR A 51 20.88 -12.63 -10.58
CA THR A 51 20.90 -14.05 -10.96
C THR A 51 19.77 -14.81 -10.26
N GLU A 52 19.33 -15.92 -10.85
CA GLU A 52 18.36 -16.81 -10.21
C GLU A 52 18.84 -17.29 -8.84
N SER A 53 20.14 -17.52 -8.68
CA SER A 53 20.74 -17.93 -7.40
C SER A 53 20.67 -16.83 -6.33
N ALA A 54 20.88 -15.56 -6.69
CA ALA A 54 20.75 -14.43 -5.76
C ALA A 54 19.29 -14.23 -5.33
N LEU A 55 18.34 -14.35 -6.27
CA LEU A 55 16.90 -14.31 -5.99
C LEU A 55 16.45 -15.45 -5.07
N ARG A 56 16.89 -16.67 -5.36
CA ARG A 56 16.58 -17.88 -4.57
C ARG A 56 17.12 -17.75 -3.15
N LYS A 57 18.38 -17.34 -2.98
CA LYS A 57 19.00 -17.11 -1.66
C LYS A 57 18.26 -16.05 -0.86
N ARG A 58 17.82 -14.95 -1.50
CA ARG A 58 17.00 -13.92 -0.86
C ARG A 58 15.64 -14.47 -0.44
N TYR A 59 14.95 -15.19 -1.31
CA TYR A 59 13.66 -15.82 -1.03
C TYR A 59 13.77 -16.80 0.15
N GLU A 60 14.75 -17.69 0.14
CA GLU A 60 15.00 -18.65 1.24
C GLU A 60 15.27 -17.94 2.56
N SER A 61 16.10 -16.89 2.57
CA SER A 61 16.43 -16.11 3.78
C SER A 61 15.26 -15.29 4.33
N SER A 62 14.20 -15.08 3.54
CA SER A 62 13.01 -14.31 3.93
C SER A 62 11.75 -15.18 4.04
N ARG A 63 11.84 -16.49 3.77
CA ARG A 63 10.70 -17.40 3.67
C ARG A 63 9.87 -17.44 4.95
N ASP A 64 10.53 -17.47 6.11
CA ASP A 64 9.83 -17.57 7.40
C ASP A 64 9.18 -16.23 7.79
N ALA A 65 9.78 -15.09 7.42
CA ALA A 65 9.14 -13.78 7.55
C ALA A 65 7.97 -13.58 6.57
N LEU A 66 8.00 -14.27 5.42
CA LEU A 66 6.92 -14.32 4.44
C LEU A 66 5.84 -15.35 4.79
N SER A 67 6.10 -16.24 5.76
CA SER A 67 5.08 -17.16 6.28
C SER A 67 4.07 -16.34 7.09
N ARG A 68 3.02 -15.88 6.40
CA ARG A 68 1.95 -15.14 7.05
C ARG A 68 1.18 -16.11 7.94
N ARG A 69 1.35 -15.99 9.25
CA ARG A 69 0.44 -16.61 10.23
C ARG A 69 -0.95 -16.00 10.04
N GLN A 70 -1.85 -16.74 9.42
CA GLN A 70 -3.25 -16.35 9.30
C GLN A 70 -4.01 -16.87 10.52
N VAL A 71 -4.72 -15.98 11.22
CA VAL A 71 -5.65 -16.35 12.28
C VAL A 71 -7.03 -15.80 11.92
N ARG A 72 -8.07 -16.59 12.16
CA ARG A 72 -9.46 -16.12 12.07
C ARG A 72 -9.89 -15.68 13.47
N VAL A 73 -10.35 -14.45 13.59
CA VAL A 73 -10.83 -13.86 14.84
C VAL A 73 -12.24 -13.34 14.64
N ARG A 74 -13.00 -13.26 15.72
CA ARG A 74 -14.25 -12.52 15.76
C ARG A 74 -14.08 -11.32 16.69
N GLN A 75 -14.72 -10.20 16.37
CA GLN A 75 -14.56 -8.94 17.10
C GLN A 75 -15.88 -8.34 17.57
N LEU A 76 -15.80 -7.61 18.68
CA LEU A 76 -16.84 -6.73 19.19
C LEU A 76 -16.27 -5.33 19.29
N PHE A 77 -17.05 -4.34 18.85
CA PHE A 77 -16.64 -2.94 18.87
C PHE A 77 -17.63 -2.11 19.67
N VAL A 78 -17.12 -1.23 20.52
CA VAL A 78 -17.89 -0.21 21.24
C VAL A 78 -17.28 1.15 20.93
N LYS A 79 -18.11 2.09 20.46
CA LYS A 79 -17.67 3.44 20.08
C LYS A 79 -17.36 4.27 21.31
N VAL A 80 -16.29 5.06 21.20
CA VAL A 80 -15.92 6.08 22.19
C VAL A 80 -16.05 7.45 21.50
N PRO A 81 -17.21 8.11 21.58
CA PRO A 81 -17.48 9.32 20.78
C PRO A 81 -16.67 10.56 21.19
N ALA A 82 -16.14 10.57 22.42
CA ALA A 82 -15.33 11.66 22.94
C ALA A 82 -14.20 11.09 23.81
N ASN A 83 -13.03 11.73 23.78
CA ASN A 83 -11.86 11.30 24.52
C ASN A 83 -11.82 11.84 25.97
N ASP A 84 -12.97 11.88 26.63
CA ASP A 84 -13.10 12.22 28.05
C ASP A 84 -13.20 10.96 28.92
N GLU A 85 -12.85 11.09 30.19
CA GLU A 85 -12.79 9.97 31.13
C GLU A 85 -14.16 9.31 31.35
N ALA A 86 -15.22 10.11 31.48
CA ALA A 86 -16.57 9.56 31.71
C ALA A 86 -17.04 8.72 30.52
N THR A 87 -16.82 9.20 29.30
CA THR A 87 -17.16 8.47 28.07
C THR A 87 -16.34 7.19 27.92
N ARG A 88 -15.03 7.22 28.20
CA ARG A 88 -14.19 6.02 28.21
C ARG A 88 -14.67 4.99 29.25
N ASN A 89 -15.01 5.44 30.47
CA ASN A 89 -15.49 4.55 31.53
C ASN A 89 -16.83 3.90 31.17
N ARG A 90 -17.75 4.62 30.51
CA ARG A 90 -19.00 4.04 29.99
C ARG A 90 -18.76 2.99 28.92
N ALA A 91 -17.88 3.28 27.95
CA ALA A 91 -17.53 2.32 26.90
C ALA A 91 -16.85 1.06 27.47
N TRP A 92 -15.94 1.23 28.43
CA TRP A 92 -15.29 0.14 29.14
C TRP A 92 -16.29 -0.74 29.90
N SER A 93 -17.22 -0.11 30.64
CA SER A 93 -18.27 -0.82 31.36
C SER A 93 -19.18 -1.61 30.42
N ARG A 94 -19.52 -1.04 29.25
CA ARG A 94 -20.30 -1.73 28.22
C ARG A 94 -19.54 -2.94 27.67
N MET A 95 -18.25 -2.81 27.37
CA MET A 95 -17.44 -3.92 26.89
C MET A 95 -17.33 -5.04 27.94
N ASN A 96 -17.14 -4.70 29.21
CA ASN A 96 -17.10 -5.69 30.30
C ASN A 96 -18.43 -6.44 30.46
N ALA A 97 -19.56 -5.76 30.28
CA ALA A 97 -20.87 -6.41 30.30
C ALA A 97 -21.02 -7.43 29.15
N LEU A 98 -20.52 -7.09 27.94
CA LEU A 98 -20.51 -8.03 26.82
C LEU A 98 -19.56 -9.21 27.07
N GLN A 99 -18.38 -8.95 27.64
CA GLN A 99 -17.45 -10.01 28.04
C GLN A 99 -18.08 -10.96 29.07
N ALA A 100 -18.85 -10.43 30.04
CA ALA A 100 -19.56 -11.24 31.03
C ALA A 100 -20.63 -12.14 30.39
N ARG A 101 -21.38 -11.62 29.40
CA ARG A 101 -22.34 -12.44 28.61
C ARG A 101 -21.65 -13.60 27.91
N LEU A 102 -20.51 -13.34 27.27
CA LEU A 102 -19.71 -14.37 26.61
C LEU A 102 -19.12 -15.38 27.59
N ALA A 103 -18.62 -14.92 28.74
CA ALA A 103 -18.12 -15.79 29.80
C ALA A 103 -19.24 -16.66 30.42
N GLY A 104 -20.48 -16.16 30.41
CA GLY A 104 -21.68 -16.90 30.79
C GLY A 104 -22.15 -17.93 29.75
N GLY A 105 -21.46 -18.05 28.61
CA GLY A 105 -21.74 -19.05 27.58
C GLY A 105 -22.74 -18.60 26.50
N GLU A 106 -23.07 -17.31 26.42
CA GLU A 106 -23.88 -16.80 25.31
C GLU A 106 -23.11 -16.87 23.98
N ASP A 107 -23.82 -17.18 22.90
CA ASP A 107 -23.24 -17.27 21.56
C ASP A 107 -22.65 -15.93 21.08
N PHE A 108 -21.41 -15.96 20.57
CA PHE A 108 -20.69 -14.76 20.16
C PHE A 108 -21.37 -14.03 19.00
N GLU A 109 -21.88 -14.78 18.01
CA GLU A 109 -22.50 -14.18 16.83
C GLU A 109 -23.78 -13.43 17.23
N LYS A 110 -24.58 -14.00 18.14
CA LYS A 110 -25.72 -13.31 18.74
C LYS A 110 -25.32 -12.02 19.45
N VAL A 111 -24.34 -12.09 20.36
CA VAL A 111 -23.85 -10.90 21.10
C VAL A 111 -23.32 -9.83 20.13
N ALA A 112 -22.62 -10.23 19.07
CA ALA A 112 -22.09 -9.32 18.05
C ALA A 112 -23.18 -8.63 17.25
N ARG A 113 -24.19 -9.37 16.78
CA ARG A 113 -25.32 -8.81 16.02
C ARG A 113 -26.14 -7.83 16.85
N GLU A 114 -26.31 -8.11 18.13
CA GLU A 114 -27.16 -7.31 19.03
C GLU A 114 -26.45 -6.06 19.58
N ALA A 115 -25.16 -6.16 19.91
CA ALA A 115 -24.53 -5.18 20.77
C ALA A 115 -23.24 -4.54 20.22
N SER A 116 -22.63 -5.13 19.18
CA SER A 116 -21.46 -4.54 18.52
C SER A 116 -21.87 -3.33 17.68
N GLU A 117 -21.05 -2.28 17.73
CA GLU A 117 -21.25 -1.04 16.99
C GLU A 117 -20.38 -0.97 15.73
N ASP A 118 -19.71 -2.07 15.36
CA ASP A 118 -18.96 -2.18 14.10
C ASP A 118 -19.95 -2.32 12.93
N PRO A 119 -20.03 -1.35 12.01
CA PRO A 119 -20.96 -1.39 10.90
C PRO A 119 -20.70 -2.55 9.91
N VAL A 120 -19.50 -3.12 9.90
CA VAL A 120 -19.10 -4.16 8.94
C VAL A 120 -19.27 -5.56 9.53
N SER A 121 -18.65 -5.82 10.69
CA SER A 121 -18.60 -7.19 11.24
C SER A 121 -19.80 -7.56 12.10
N ALA A 122 -20.51 -6.61 12.71
CA ALA A 122 -21.63 -6.90 13.62
C ALA A 122 -22.72 -7.76 12.95
N GLY A 123 -23.13 -7.38 11.73
CA GLY A 123 -24.10 -8.12 10.94
C GLY A 123 -23.63 -9.48 10.42
N ARG A 124 -22.35 -9.83 10.61
CA ARG A 124 -21.71 -11.10 10.25
C ARG A 124 -21.27 -11.90 11.48
N GLY A 125 -21.78 -11.57 12.66
CA GLY A 125 -21.40 -12.25 13.90
C GLY A 125 -20.00 -11.91 14.40
N GLY A 126 -19.46 -10.77 13.99
CA GLY A 126 -18.14 -10.28 14.36
C GLY A 126 -17.00 -10.77 13.45
N ASP A 127 -17.30 -11.41 12.31
CA ASP A 127 -16.33 -11.85 11.29
C ASP A 127 -16.01 -10.76 10.25
#